data_AF-A0A0F2NW46-F1
#
_entry.id   AF-A0A0F2NW46-F1
#
_cell.length_a   1.000
_cell.length_b   1.000
_cell.length_c   1.000
_cell.angle_alpha   90.00
_cell.angle_beta   90.00
_cell.angle_gamma   90.00
#
_symmetry.space_group_name_H-M   'P 1'
#
loop_
_entity.id
_entity.type
_entity.pdbx_description
1 polymer ?
#
loop_
_entity_poly.entity_id
_entity_poly.type
_entity_poly.pdbx_seq_one_letter_code
_entity_poly.pdbx_strand_id
1 'polypeptide(L)'
;MVSWNDKVKRLLKSELVKRGVSNTDLAVLLNEMGVHETKASIDSKISRGSFSACFFIQCLSVIGCSKIEIEEYEPSLLIAAEPNVEYNKKSSNGK
;
A
#
# COMPACT_ATOMS: atom_id res chain seq x y z
N MET A 1 4.28 9.10 14.54
CA MET A 1 4.65 7.67 14.40
C MET A 1 3.89 7.14 13.19
N VAL A 2 4.57 6.58 12.20
CA VAL A 2 3.91 6.00 11.02
C VAL A 2 3.13 4.77 11.48
N SER A 3 1.81 4.84 11.42
CA SER A 3 0.95 3.70 11.72
C SER A 3 0.91 2.79 10.50
N TRP A 4 1.51 1.61 10.58
CA TRP A 4 1.46 0.61 9.51
C TRP A 4 0.01 0.23 9.15
N ASN A 5 -0.90 0.25 10.13
CA ASN A 5 -2.32 0.03 9.92
C ASN A 5 -2.91 1.11 8.99
N ASP A 6 -2.48 2.36 9.11
CA ASP A 6 -2.93 3.43 8.22
C ASP A 6 -2.38 3.27 6.80
N LYS A 7 -1.16 2.76 6.64
CA LYS A 7 -0.60 2.42 5.32
C LYS A 7 -1.41 1.30 4.66
N VAL A 8 -1.61 0.19 5.37
CA VAL A 8 -2.32 -0.99 4.86
C VAL A 8 -3.77 -0.67 4.53
N LYS A 9 -4.49 0.09 5.39
CA LYS A 9 -5.88 0.47 5.09
C LYS A 9 -5.97 1.40 3.87
N ARG A 10 -5.03 2.34 3.71
CA ARG A 10 -5.00 3.25 2.55
C ARG A 10 -4.72 2.46 1.27
N LEU A 11 -3.80 1.50 1.32
CA LEU A 11 -3.50 0.62 0.20
C LEU A 11 -4.72 -0.19 -0.24
N LEU A 12 -5.40 -0.87 0.70
CA LEU A 12 -6.60 -1.64 0.32
C LEU A 12 -7.70 -0.73 -0.24
N LYS A 13 -7.95 0.43 0.40
CA LYS A 13 -8.96 1.38 -0.07
C LYS A 13 -8.64 1.94 -1.44
N SER A 14 -7.38 2.26 -1.74
CA SER A 14 -7.00 2.79 -3.05
C SER A 14 -7.24 1.76 -4.15
N GLU A 15 -6.93 0.48 -3.90
CA GLU A 15 -7.18 -0.59 -4.86
C GLU A 15 -8.67 -0.85 -5.11
N LEU A 16 -9.52 -0.71 -4.08
CA LEU A 16 -10.98 -0.76 -4.21
C LEU A 16 -11.51 0.41 -5.05
N VAL A 17 -11.09 1.63 -4.73
CA VAL A 17 -11.50 2.85 -5.45
C VAL A 17 -11.07 2.81 -6.92
N LYS A 18 -9.83 2.39 -7.21
CA LYS A 18 -9.33 2.24 -8.60
C LYS A 18 -10.19 1.32 -9.46
N ARG A 19 -10.91 0.38 -8.84
CA ARG A 19 -11.75 -0.62 -9.50
C ARG A 19 -13.24 -0.34 -9.37
N GLY A 20 -13.63 0.75 -8.71
CA GLY A 20 -15.03 1.07 -8.46
C GLY A 20 -15.76 0.07 -7.56
N VAL A 21 -15.05 -0.68 -6.71
CA VAL A 21 -15.62 -1.69 -5.84
C VAL A 21 -15.95 -1.07 -4.48
N SER A 22 -17.22 -1.11 -4.07
CA SER A 22 -17.62 -0.69 -2.72
C SER A 22 -17.36 -1.80 -1.70
N ASN A 23 -17.38 -1.47 -0.40
CA ASN A 23 -17.27 -2.50 0.65
C ASN A 23 -18.46 -3.48 0.65
N THR A 24 -19.61 -3.07 0.10
CA THR A 24 -20.75 -3.96 -0.11
C THR A 24 -20.45 -4.96 -1.23
N ASP A 25 -19.91 -4.49 -2.35
CA ASP A 25 -19.55 -5.34 -3.49
C ASP A 25 -18.43 -6.31 -3.12
N LEU A 26 -17.43 -5.83 -2.37
CA LEU A 26 -16.37 -6.67 -1.83
C LEU A 26 -16.93 -7.80 -0.95
N ALA A 27 -17.94 -7.52 -0.12
CA ALA A 27 -18.59 -8.56 0.67
C ALA A 27 -19.22 -9.63 -0.23
N VAL A 28 -19.94 -9.23 -1.27
CA VAL A 28 -20.56 -10.16 -2.22
C VAL A 28 -19.49 -11.04 -2.88
N LEU A 29 -18.45 -10.42 -3.45
CA LEU A 29 -17.37 -11.12 -4.13
C LEU A 29 -16.61 -12.10 -3.22
N LEU A 30 -16.36 -11.72 -1.96
CA LEU A 30 -15.73 -12.60 -0.98
C LEU A 30 -16.64 -13.79 -0.63
N ASN A 31 -17.95 -13.57 -0.49
CA ASN A 31 -18.88 -14.65 -0.20
C ASN A 31 -19.00 -15.64 -1.38
N GLU A 32 -18.93 -15.17 -2.62
CA GLU A 32 -18.95 -16.02 -3.82
C GLU A 32 -17.77 -17.01 -3.85
N MET A 33 -16.62 -16.65 -3.29
CA MET A 33 -15.46 -17.55 -3.14
C MET A 33 -15.43 -18.34 -1.82
N GLY A 34 -16.50 -18.28 -1.02
CA GLY A 34 -16.61 -18.99 0.27
C GLY A 34 -16.00 -18.25 1.48
N VAL A 35 -15.65 -16.97 1.33
CA VAL A 35 -15.17 -16.11 2.43
C VAL A 35 -16.36 -15.34 3.00
N HIS A 36 -16.93 -15.86 4.10
CA HIS A 36 -18.14 -15.31 4.70
C HIS A 36 -17.88 -14.02 5.48
N GLU A 37 -18.02 -12.89 4.79
CA GLU A 37 -17.87 -11.56 5.37
C GLU A 37 -19.15 -10.74 5.18
N THR A 38 -19.41 -9.83 6.13
CA THR A 38 -20.48 -8.84 6.02
C THR A 38 -19.88 -7.48 5.70
N LYS A 39 -20.68 -6.56 5.15
CA LYS A 39 -20.25 -5.16 4.96
C LYS A 39 -19.69 -4.56 6.27
N ALA A 40 -20.37 -4.80 7.40
CA ALA A 40 -19.96 -4.26 8.70
C ALA A 40 -18.65 -4.86 9.23
N SER A 41 -18.40 -6.15 9.00
CA SER A 41 -17.14 -6.79 9.39
C SER A 41 -15.98 -6.30 8.53
N ILE A 42 -16.20 -6.08 7.22
CA ILE A 42 -15.22 -5.46 6.32
C ILE A 42 -14.92 -4.03 6.74
N ASP A 43 -15.96 -3.21 6.96
CA ASP A 43 -15.83 -1.81 7.40
C ASP A 43 -14.98 -1.73 8.67
N SER A 44 -15.21 -2.63 9.63
CA SER A 44 -14.47 -2.70 10.89
C SER A 44 -13.00 -3.08 10.69
N LYS A 45 -12.72 -4.10 9.86
CA LYS A 45 -11.36 -4.54 9.52
C LYS A 45 -10.57 -3.42 8.84
N ILE A 46 -11.15 -2.81 7.81
CA ILE A 46 -10.54 -1.74 7.04
C ILE A 46 -10.35 -0.47 7.91
N SER A 47 -11.33 -0.12 8.74
CA SER A 47 -11.25 1.07 9.61
C SER A 47 -10.10 0.97 10.61
N ARG A 48 -9.94 -0.19 11.26
CA ARG A 48 -8.85 -0.46 12.20
C ARG A 48 -7.49 -0.64 11.50
N GLY A 49 -7.50 -1.00 10.22
CA GLY A 49 -6.30 -1.30 9.44
C GLY A 49 -5.55 -2.54 9.95
N SER A 50 -6.26 -3.45 10.63
CA SER A 50 -5.72 -4.71 11.12
C SER A 50 -6.62 -5.86 10.68
N PHE A 51 -6.07 -6.72 9.83
CA PHE A 51 -6.69 -7.92 9.29
C PHE A 51 -5.59 -8.89 8.88
N SER A 52 -5.94 -10.17 8.72
CA SER A 52 -4.95 -11.18 8.32
C SER A 52 -4.44 -10.90 6.91
N ALA A 53 -3.20 -11.30 6.64
CA ALA A 53 -2.64 -11.26 5.28
C ALA A 53 -3.49 -12.12 4.31
N CYS A 54 -4.07 -13.22 4.78
CA CYS A 54 -4.98 -14.04 3.99
C CYS A 54 -6.20 -13.23 3.52
N PHE A 55 -6.89 -12.54 4.44
CA PHE A 55 -8.02 -11.66 4.10
C PHE A 55 -7.60 -10.57 3.10
N PHE A 56 -6.42 -9.99 3.29
CA PHE A 56 -5.89 -8.98 2.37
C PHE A 56 -5.72 -9.53 0.95
N ILE A 57 -5.05 -10.67 0.80
CA ILE A 57 -4.83 -11.30 -0.51
C ILE A 57 -6.15 -11.76 -1.12
N GLN A 58 -7.09 -12.28 -0.33
CA GLN A 58 -8.43 -12.63 -0.81
C GLN A 58 -9.16 -11.40 -1.38
N CYS A 59 -9.14 -10.27 -0.66
CA CYS A 59 -9.72 -9.02 -1.16
C CYS A 59 -9.09 -8.59 -2.48
N LEU A 60 -7.75 -8.61 -2.59
CA LEU A 60 -7.04 -8.25 -3.81
C LEU A 60 -7.37 -9.21 -4.95
N SER A 61 -7.46 -10.51 -4.67
CA SER A 61 -7.76 -11.54 -5.67
C SER A 61 -9.15 -11.35 -6.27
N VAL A 62 -10.18 -11.19 -5.45
CA VAL A 62 -11.57 -11.10 -5.93
C VAL A 62 -11.87 -9.82 -6.69
N ILE A 63 -11.13 -8.75 -6.42
CA ILE A 63 -11.23 -7.50 -7.20
C ILE A 63 -10.33 -7.53 -8.45
N GLY A 64 -9.60 -8.61 -8.72
CA GLY A 64 -8.69 -8.71 -9.86
C GLY A 64 -7.46 -7.82 -9.74
N CYS A 65 -6.92 -7.66 -8.53
CA CYS A 65 -5.65 -6.99 -8.27
C CYS A 65 -4.48 -7.97 -8.30
N SER A 66 -3.68 -7.90 -9.37
CA SER A 66 -2.51 -8.76 -9.58
C SER A 66 -1.19 -8.19 -9.05
N LYS A 67 -1.11 -6.87 -8.84
CA LYS A 67 0.09 -6.19 -8.37
C LYS A 67 -0.28 -5.08 -7.40
N ILE A 68 0.46 -5.01 -6.29
CA ILE A 68 0.46 -3.89 -5.36
C ILE A 68 1.86 -3.29 -5.29
N GLU A 69 1.92 -2.01 -4.98
CA GLU A 69 3.17 -1.29 -4.74
C GLU A 69 3.20 -0.86 -3.28
N ILE A 70 4.35 -1.06 -2.64
CA ILE A 70 4.58 -0.70 -1.24
C ILE A 70 5.55 0.48 -1.26
N GLU A 71 5.17 1.58 -0.59
CA GLU A 71 6.03 2.74 -0.42
C GLU A 71 7.39 2.32 0.15
N GLU A 72 8.49 2.78 -0.47
CA GLU A 72 9.84 2.51 0.00
C GLU A 72 10.04 3.01 1.43
N TYR A 73 10.75 2.22 2.23
CA TYR A 73 11.15 2.65 3.56
C TYR A 73 12.31 3.61 3.41
N GLU A 74 12.04 4.91 3.49
CA GLU A 74 13.06 5.94 3.59
C GLU A 74 13.57 6.02 5.03
N PRO A 75 14.80 5.52 5.32
CA PRO A 75 15.37 5.65 6.64
C PRO A 75 15.63 7.14 6.88
N SER A 76 15.23 7.64 8.05
CA SER A 76 15.47 9.04 8.46
C SER A 76 16.95 9.45 8.46
N LEU A 77 17.88 8.51 8.28
CA LEU A 77 19.32 8.73 8.15
C LEU A 77 19.74 9.42 6.84
N LEU A 78 18.94 9.36 5.78
CA LEU A 78 19.27 10.03 4.51
C LEU A 78 19.22 11.57 4.60
N ILE A 79 18.56 12.11 5.63
CA ILE A 79 18.55 13.55 5.94
C ILE A 79 19.88 13.99 6.55
N ALA A 80 20.65 13.06 7.14
CA ALA A 80 21.96 13.32 7.76
C ALA A 80 23.14 12.99 6.83
N ALA A 81 22.89 12.42 5.66
CA ALA A 81 23.91 12.26 4.64
C ALA A 81 24.17 13.62 3.99
N GLU A 82 25.42 14.10 4.06
CA GLU A 82 25.83 15.31 3.36
C GLU A 82 25.52 15.16 1.85
N PRO A 83 25.05 16.21 1.17
CA PRO A 83 24.80 16.14 -0.26
C PRO A 83 26.08 15.73 -0.98
N ASN A 84 25.98 14.72 -1.86
CA ASN A 84 27.10 14.31 -2.69
C ASN A 84 27.37 15.39 -3.73
N VAL A 85 28.21 16.38 -3.37
CA VAL A 85 28.60 17.46 -4.27
C VAL A 85 29.68 16.93 -5.21
N GLU A 86 29.32 16.67 -6.47
CA GLU A 86 30.30 16.43 -7.53
C GLU A 86 31.15 17.69 -7.71
N TYR A 87 32.33 17.71 -7.10
CA TYR A 87 33.32 18.75 -7.36
C TYR A 87 33.83 18.59 -8.79
N ASN A 88 33.38 19.48 -9.66
CA ASN A 88 33.88 19.57 -11.03
C ASN A 88 35.36 20.01 -10.98
N LYS A 89 36.28 19.04 -11.03
CA LYS A 89 37.70 19.33 -11.20
C LYS A 89 37.86 19.96 -12.57
N LYS A 90 38.07 21.28 -12.60
CA LYS A 90 38.49 21.97 -13.83
C LYS A 90 39.75 21.27 -14.33
N SER A 91 39.61 20.54 -15.43
CA SER A 91 40.74 20.02 -16.18
C SER A 91 41.54 21.23 -16.64
N SER A 92 42.66 21.50 -15.99
CA SER A 92 43.63 22.50 -16.43
C SER A 92 44.26 21.99 -17.72
N ASN A 93 43.63 22.33 -18.84
CA ASN A 93 44.19 22.15 -20.16
C ASN A 93 44.91 23.44 -20.54
N GLY A 94 46.24 23.43 -20.56
CA GLY A 94 46.99 24.58 -21.06
C GLY A 94 48.49 24.57 -20.74
N LYS A 95 49.24 23.96 -21.66
CA LYS A 95 50.62 24.26 -22.15
C LYS A 95 51.73 24.52 -21.14
#